data_AF-A0A519NZM1-F1
#
_entry.id   AF-A0A519NZM1-F1
#
_cell.length_a   1.000
_cell.length_b   1.000
_cell.length_c   1.000
_cell.angle_alpha   90.00
_cell.angle_beta   90.00
_cell.angle_gamma   90.00
#
_symmetry.space_group_name_H-M   'P 1'
#
loop_
_entity.id
_entity.type
_entity.pdbx_description
1 polymer ?
#
loop_
_entity_poly.entity_id
_entity_poly.type
_entity_poly.pdbx_seq_one_letter_code
_entity_poly.pdbx_strand_id
1 'polypeptide(L)'
;MGEPGLIDRIGRWIDHWIKKADPAAPPPILGIAGSQGSGKSTLAHDVAERFGGATLSLDDVYLTKAERADLAARVHPLFATRGPPGTHDLGLLHRLVDRLGRAGPNELT
;
A
#
# COMPACT_ATOMS: atom_id res chain seq x y z
N MET A 1 -4.11 -14.02 14.15
CA MET A 1 -4.65 -15.10 13.29
C MET A 1 -5.80 -14.49 12.50
N GLY A 2 -5.60 -14.20 11.21
CA GLY A 2 -6.66 -13.64 10.36
C GLY A 2 -7.85 -14.59 10.30
N GLU A 3 -9.07 -14.07 10.22
CA GLU A 3 -10.25 -14.91 10.05
C GLU A 3 -10.08 -15.77 8.78
N PRO A 4 -10.11 -17.12 8.88
CA PRO A 4 -9.82 -18.00 7.76
C PRO A 4 -10.65 -17.68 6.51
N GLY A 5 -11.89 -17.22 6.70
CA GLY A 5 -12.79 -16.85 5.61
C GLY A 5 -12.38 -15.59 4.83
N LEU A 6 -11.64 -14.65 5.43
CA LEU A 6 -11.26 -13.41 4.75
C LEU A 6 -10.15 -13.66 3.72
N ILE A 7 -9.08 -14.37 4.12
CA ILE A 7 -7.97 -14.68 3.21
C ILE A 7 -8.47 -15.52 2.03
N ASP A 8 -9.34 -16.51 2.29
CA ASP A 8 -9.91 -17.32 1.21
C ASP A 8 -10.84 -16.51 0.29
N ARG A 9 -11.56 -15.52 0.83
CA ARG A 9 -12.37 -14.59 0.01
C ARG A 9 -11.50 -13.69 -0.86
N ILE A 10 -10.38 -13.21 -0.31
CA ILE A 10 -9.38 -12.45 -1.07
C ILE A 10 -8.79 -13.32 -2.18
N GLY A 11 -8.41 -14.57 -1.89
CA GLY A 11 -7.91 -15.52 -2.89
C GLY A 11 -8.88 -15.71 -4.06
N ARG A 12 -10.17 -15.94 -3.77
CA ARG A 12 -11.20 -16.04 -4.84
C ARG A 12 -11.33 -14.77 -5.68
N TRP A 13 -11.14 -13.60 -5.09
CA TRP A 13 -11.15 -12.33 -5.82
C TRP A 13 -9.91 -12.18 -6.72
N ILE A 14 -8.73 -12.55 -6.23
CA ILE A 14 -7.48 -12.58 -7.00
C ILE A 14 -7.65 -13.52 -8.21
N ASP A 15 -8.11 -14.75 -7.98
CA ASP A 15 -8.34 -15.74 -9.03
C ASP A 15 -9.32 -15.24 -10.10
N HIS A 16 -10.39 -14.57 -9.67
CA HIS A 16 -11.38 -14.00 -10.58
C HIS A 16 -10.78 -12.91 -11.45
N TRP A 17 -9.93 -12.06 -10.85
CA TRP A 17 -9.27 -10.97 -11.56
C TRP A 17 -8.28 -11.53 -12.60
N ILE A 18 -7.40 -12.45 -12.20
CA ILE A 18 -6.40 -13.05 -13.09
C ILE A 18 -7.06 -13.75 -14.29
N LYS A 19 -8.18 -14.45 -14.09
CA LYS A 19 -8.91 -15.12 -15.18
C LYS A 19 -9.53 -14.16 -16.19
N LYS A 20 -9.77 -12.90 -15.82
CA LYS A 20 -10.43 -11.90 -16.68
C LYS A 20 -9.48 -10.85 -17.24
N ALA A 21 -8.32 -10.66 -16.61
CA ALA A 21 -7.38 -9.62 -17.00
C ALA A 21 -6.66 -9.98 -18.30
N ASP A 22 -6.33 -8.95 -19.08
CA ASP A 22 -5.35 -9.08 -20.16
C ASP A 22 -3.98 -9.42 -19.54
N PRO A 23 -3.19 -10.36 -20.10
CA PRO A 23 -1.85 -10.65 -19.60
C PRO A 23 -0.91 -9.44 -19.51
N ALA A 24 -1.17 -8.39 -20.28
CA ALA A 24 -0.44 -7.12 -20.24
C ALA A 24 -1.03 -6.09 -19.25
N ALA A 25 -2.14 -6.40 -18.59
CA ALA A 25 -2.73 -5.52 -17.59
C ALA A 25 -1.87 -5.48 -16.31
N PRO A 26 -1.79 -4.32 -15.63
CA PRO A 26 -1.10 -4.22 -14.35
C PRO A 26 -1.78 -5.10 -13.29
N PRO A 27 -1.02 -5.65 -12.33
CA PRO A 27 -1.58 -6.50 -11.27
C PRO A 27 -2.69 -5.79 -10.47
N PRO A 28 -3.62 -6.55 -9.87
CA PRO A 28 -4.71 -5.97 -9.11
C PRO A 28 -4.18 -5.28 -7.83
N ILE A 29 -4.75 -4.13 -7.50
CA ILE A 29 -4.44 -3.41 -6.26
C ILE A 29 -5.47 -3.76 -5.19
N LEU A 30 -5.01 -4.29 -4.05
CA LEU A 30 -5.83 -4.56 -2.87
C LEU A 30 -5.59 -3.51 -1.79
N GLY A 31 -6.55 -2.59 -1.62
CA GLY A 31 -6.52 -1.62 -0.52
C GLY A 31 -6.93 -2.25 0.81
N ILE A 32 -6.09 -2.14 1.84
CA ILE A 32 -6.35 -2.64 3.19
C ILE A 32 -6.39 -1.46 4.18
N ALA A 33 -7.57 -1.18 4.72
CA ALA A 33 -7.81 -0.07 5.66
C ALA A 33 -8.46 -0.55 6.97
N GLY A 34 -8.29 0.22 8.04
CA GLY A 34 -8.69 -0.16 9.40
C GLY A 34 -7.90 0.56 10.49
N SER A 35 -8.41 0.57 11.72
CA SER A 35 -7.82 1.28 12.87
C SER A 35 -6.42 0.78 13.25
N GLN A 36 -5.59 1.61 13.88
CA GLN A 36 -4.28 1.17 14.38
C GLN A 36 -4.44 -0.06 15.28
N GLY A 37 -3.56 -1.05 15.12
CA GLY A 37 -3.64 -2.32 15.84
C GLY A 37 -4.64 -3.34 15.28
N SER A 38 -5.43 -3.02 14.24
CA SER A 38 -6.42 -3.94 13.64
C SER A 38 -5.83 -5.10 12.82
N GLY A 39 -4.51 -5.24 12.75
CA GLY A 39 -3.85 -6.34 12.00
C GLY A 39 -3.72 -6.15 10.48
N LYS A 40 -3.89 -4.95 9.93
CA LYS A 40 -3.76 -4.67 8.49
C LYS A 40 -2.43 -5.14 7.89
N SER A 41 -1.32 -4.80 8.54
CA SER A 41 0.02 -5.15 8.07
C SER A 41 0.23 -6.66 8.09
N THR A 42 -0.33 -7.35 9.11
CA THR A 42 -0.35 -8.82 9.17
C THR A 42 -1.17 -9.39 8.02
N LEU A 43 -2.39 -8.90 7.79
CA LEU A 43 -3.21 -9.36 6.66
C LEU A 43 -2.54 -9.12 5.31
N ALA A 44 -1.92 -7.95 5.11
CA ALA A 44 -1.20 -7.62 3.88
C ALA A 44 -0.04 -8.58 3.64
N HIS A 45 0.75 -8.86 4.68
CA HIS A 45 1.84 -9.83 4.64
C HIS A 45 1.33 -11.24 4.34
N ASP A 46 0.34 -11.73 5.09
CA ASP A 46 -0.22 -13.08 4.92
C ASP A 46 -0.80 -13.30 3.51
N VAL A 47 -1.45 -12.28 2.93
CA VAL A 47 -1.97 -12.33 1.55
C VAL A 47 -0.83 -12.35 0.53
N ALA A 48 0.17 -11.48 0.68
CA ALA A 48 1.31 -11.42 -0.23
C ALA A 48 2.16 -12.69 -0.18
N GLU A 49 2.38 -13.26 1.00
CA GLU A 49 3.09 -14.52 1.17
C GLU A 49 2.33 -15.69 0.54
N ARG A 50 0.99 -15.73 0.71
CA ARG A 50 0.17 -16.84 0.22
C ARG A 50 -0.08 -16.82 -1.28
N PHE A 51 -0.28 -15.65 -1.88
CA PHE A 51 -0.70 -15.51 -3.28
C PHE A 51 0.33 -14.83 -4.18
N GLY A 52 1.45 -14.35 -3.62
CA GLY A 52 2.41 -13.51 -4.32
C GLY A 52 1.93 -12.07 -4.42
N GLY A 53 2.87 -11.12 -4.35
CA GLY A 53 2.59 -9.70 -4.53
C GLY A 53 3.55 -8.82 -3.74
N ALA A 54 3.52 -7.52 -4.04
CA ALA A 54 4.24 -6.51 -3.28
C ALA A 54 3.32 -5.90 -2.22
N THR A 55 3.87 -5.61 -1.04
CA THR A 55 3.20 -4.82 0.00
C THR A 55 3.72 -3.40 -0.01
N LEU A 56 2.82 -2.44 0.19
CA LEU A 56 3.15 -1.02 0.29
C LEU A 56 2.31 -0.42 1.42
N SER A 57 2.96 0.15 2.43
CA SER A 57 2.27 0.89 3.48
C SER A 57 2.20 2.37 3.11
N LEU A 58 1.09 3.03 3.45
CA LEU A 58 1.02 4.48 3.39
C LEU A 58 2.08 5.12 4.31
N ASP A 59 2.44 4.43 5.40
CA ASP A 59 3.46 4.90 6.32
C ASP A 59 4.90 4.83 5.76
N ASP A 60 5.12 4.18 4.61
CA ASP A 60 6.42 4.12 3.94
C ASP A 60 6.69 5.41 3.14
N VAL A 61 5.63 6.15 2.81
CA VAL A 61 5.69 7.36 1.99
C VAL A 61 5.36 8.62 2.79
N TYR A 62 5.67 8.64 4.08
CA TYR A 62 5.63 9.90 4.82
C TYR A 62 6.63 10.89 4.26
N LEU A 63 6.26 12.17 4.26
CA LEU A 63 7.21 13.26 4.14
C LEU A 63 8.31 13.10 5.18
N THR A 64 9.51 13.55 4.87
CA THR A 64 10.63 13.55 5.81
C THR A 64 10.32 14.43 7.02
N LYS A 65 11.10 14.26 8.10
CA LYS A 65 10.98 15.11 9.29
C LYS A 65 11.15 16.60 8.96
N ALA A 66 12.06 16.93 8.03
CA ALA A 66 12.32 18.30 7.60
C ALA A 66 11.12 18.89 6.85
N GLU A 67 10.60 18.18 5.84
CA GLU A 67 9.44 18.64 5.06
C GLU A 67 8.19 18.85 5.93
N ARG A 68 7.99 17.98 6.93
CA ARG A 68 6.92 18.15 7.92
C ARG A 68 7.11 19.36 8.83
N ALA A 69 8.35 19.67 9.24
CA ALA A 69 8.65 20.88 10.00
C ALA A 69 8.35 22.15 9.18
N ASP A 70 8.68 22.14 7.89
CA ASP A 70 8.38 23.25 6.99
C ASP A 70 6.88 23.44 6.77
N LEU A 71 6.11 22.35 6.66
CA LEU A 71 4.65 22.41 6.63
C LEU A 71 4.05 22.92 7.94
N ALA A 72 4.63 22.53 9.07
CA ALA A 72 4.18 22.98 10.38
C ALA A 72 4.31 24.51 10.52
N ALA A 73 5.43 25.06 10.04
CA ALA A 73 5.70 26.49 10.05
C ALA A 73 4.82 27.27 9.06
N ARG A 74 4.55 26.71 7.88
CA ARG A 74 3.82 27.40 6.79
C ARG A 74 2.31 27.24 6.82
N VAL A 75 1.80 26.14 7.38
CA VAL A 75 0.38 25.78 7.29
C VAL A 75 -0.25 25.66 8.68
N HIS A 76 0.20 24.70 9.50
CA HIS A 76 -0.36 24.49 10.84
C HIS A 76 0.54 23.60 11.71
N PRO A 77 0.74 23.88 13.02
CA PRO A 77 1.65 23.11 13.88
C PRO A 77 1.43 21.59 13.90
N LEU A 78 0.20 21.13 13.65
CA LEU A 78 -0.15 19.71 13.57
C LEU A 78 0.64 18.95 12.50
N PHE A 79 1.11 19.61 11.43
CA PHE A 79 1.91 18.96 10.39
C PHE A 79 3.29 18.51 10.85
N ALA A 80 3.76 18.92 12.04
CA ALA A 80 5.01 18.41 12.61
C ALA A 80 4.90 16.92 12.98
N THR A 81 3.70 16.42 13.25
CA THR A 81 3.44 15.02 13.60
C THR A 81 3.15 14.17 12.35
N ARG A 82 3.27 12.85 12.50
CA ARG A 82 2.79 11.89 11.48
C ARG A 82 1.29 11.67 11.69
N GLY A 83 0.54 11.39 10.61
CA GLY A 83 -0.86 10.96 10.64
C GLY A 83 -1.85 11.88 9.92
N PRO A 84 -1.83 13.21 10.11
CA PRO A 84 -2.78 14.10 9.45
C PRO A 84 -2.74 14.02 7.92
N PRO A 85 -3.88 14.17 7.21
CA PRO A 85 -3.90 14.27 5.76
C PRO A 85 -2.97 15.37 5.27
N GLY A 86 -2.15 15.07 4.24
CA GLY A 86 -1.12 15.98 3.71
C GLY A 86 0.29 15.74 4.25
N THR A 87 0.48 14.78 5.17
CA THR A 87 1.83 14.43 5.70
C THR A 87 2.58 13.37 4.90
N HIS A 88 2.06 12.97 3.73
CA HIS A 88 2.63 11.94 2.86
C HIS A 88 3.12 12.53 1.54
N ASP A 89 4.22 11.99 1.01
CA ASP A 89 4.69 12.29 -0.35
C ASP A 89 3.83 11.51 -1.36
N LEU A 90 2.77 12.15 -1.84
CA LEU A 90 1.88 11.57 -2.85
C LEU A 90 2.57 11.38 -4.20
N GLY A 91 3.62 12.16 -4.49
CA GLY A 91 4.41 12.00 -5.71
C GLY A 91 5.24 10.72 -5.66
N LEU A 92 5.88 10.43 -4.53
CA LEU A 92 6.56 9.16 -4.30
C LEU A 92 5.57 7.99 -4.35
N LEU A 93 4.42 8.11 -3.70
CA LEU A 93 3.38 7.07 -3.73
C LEU A 93 2.95 6.73 -5.16
N HIS A 94 2.63 7.75 -5.98
CA HIS A 94 2.24 7.53 -7.37
C HIS A 94 3.33 6.82 -8.17
N ARG A 95 4.58 7.29 -8.06
CA ARG A 95 5.72 6.65 -8.75
C ARG A 95 5.94 5.20 -8.34
N LEU A 96 5.76 4.88 -7.05
CA LEU A 96 5.89 3.51 -6.55
C LEU A 96 4.78 2.61 -7.12
N VAL A 97 3.52 3.06 -7.06
CA VAL A 97 2.38 2.31 -7.62
C VAL A 97 2.55 2.09 -9.12
N ASP A 98 2.94 3.14 -9.87
CA ASP A 98 3.17 3.04 -11.31
C ASP A 98 4.31 2.06 -11.65
N ARG A 99 5.41 2.11 -10.89
CA ARG A 99 6.56 1.23 -11.09
C ARG A 99 6.21 -0.23 -10.76
N LEU A 100 5.54 -0.47 -9.64
CA LEU A 100 5.06 -1.81 -9.28
C LEU A 100 4.07 -2.36 -10.31
N GLY A 101 3.21 -1.51 -10.86
CA GLY A 101 2.22 -1.89 -11.88
C GLY A 101 2.85 -2.31 -13.22
N ARG A 102 4.11 -1.94 -13.47
CA ARG A 102 4.85 -2.23 -14.71
C ARG A 102 6.05 -3.15 -14.51
N ALA A 103 6.23 -3.65 -13.28
CA ALA A 103 7.42 -4.40 -12.89
C ALA A 103 7.56 -5.68 -13.71
N GLY A 104 8.74 -5.87 -14.31
CA GLY A 104 9.10 -7.10 -15.01
C GLY A 104 9.61 -8.20 -14.07
N PRO A 105 9.67 -9.48 -14.51
CA PRO A 105 10.12 -10.61 -13.69
C PRO A 105 11.55 -10.49 -13.13
N ASN A 106 12.38 -9.64 -13.75
CA ASN A 106 13.80 -9.47 -13.41
C ASN A 106 14.11 -8.11 -12.76
N GLU A 107 13.09 -7.31 -12.47
CA GLU A 107 13.30 -6.05 -11.75
C GLU A 107 13.31 -6.32 -10.24
N LEU A 108 14.46 -6.08 -9.63
CA LEU A 108 14.58 -6.04 -8.18
C LEU A 108 13.99 -4.70 -7.69
N THR A 109 13.01 -4.80 -6.78
CA THR A 109 12.56 -3.69 -5.94
C THR A 109 13.63 -3.30 -4.93
#